data_AF-A0A3A2ZFP5-F1
#
_entry.id   AF-A0A3A2ZFP5-F1
#
_cell.length_a   1.000
_cell.length_b   1.000
_cell.length_c   1.000
_cell.angle_alpha   90.00
_cell.angle_beta   90.00
_cell.angle_gamma   90.00
#
_symmetry.space_group_name_H-M   'P 1'
#
loop_
_entity.id
_entity.type
_entity.pdbx_description
1 polymer ?
#
loop_
_entity_poly.entity_id
_entity_poly.type
_entity_poly.pdbx_seq_one_letter_code
_entity_poly.pdbx_strand_id
1 'polypeptide(L)'
;MLRPSSPIFKANPGSCTEICWASPTEMGPHPKGMDGRARTSNSSSRDCYNEISIDGFIEEDFRAGGPCLCPLPVQTPALPKDDYGYKRIMDAYHLTRFQVTQILRDRGLDFRRISYYLNCHRSSDAAYAIPTINILATRHSMDEPWIEIAREVYAFLASRRFPDVAVDIYDAACENRRFPLHLEDFNDTPWEAPVDAIADLIAPEEEFVDFEFCRFGPGLTEDDSPPTLVVNVCESEESRRKDWRFLRDKIVHLLNEYGLSHVAVLFIARCPRDGGECELCERVRR
;
A
#
# COMPACT_ATOMS: atom_id res chain seq x y z
N MET A 1 0.41 -36.82 5.09
CA MET A 1 -0.81 -35.98 5.16
C MET A 1 -0.68 -34.92 4.09
N LEU A 2 -1.50 -34.99 3.04
CA LEU A 2 -1.56 -33.98 1.99
C LEU A 2 -2.19 -32.73 2.61
N ARG A 3 -1.48 -31.59 2.60
CA ARG A 3 -2.11 -30.31 2.92
C ARG A 3 -3.27 -30.10 1.93
N PRO A 4 -4.45 -29.67 2.39
CA PRO A 4 -5.58 -29.42 1.50
C PRO A 4 -5.17 -28.43 0.41
N SER A 5 -5.79 -28.61 -0.76
CA SER A 5 -5.74 -27.76 -1.94
C SER A 5 -5.54 -26.29 -1.58
N SER A 6 -4.58 -25.66 -2.27
CA SER A 6 -4.22 -24.24 -2.17
C SER A 6 -5.43 -23.39 -1.81
N PRO A 7 -5.33 -22.50 -0.79
CA PRO A 7 -6.40 -21.56 -0.51
C PRO A 7 -6.71 -20.86 -1.83
N ILE A 8 -7.98 -20.92 -2.25
CA ILE A 8 -8.48 -20.14 -3.36
C ILE A 8 -8.03 -18.72 -3.05
N PHE A 9 -7.05 -18.22 -3.82
CA PHE A 9 -6.48 -16.89 -3.64
C PHE A 9 -7.63 -15.92 -3.90
N LYS A 10 -8.29 -15.48 -2.82
CA LYS A 10 -9.24 -14.38 -2.91
C LYS A 10 -8.43 -13.18 -3.40
N ALA A 11 -8.98 -12.47 -4.38
CA ALA A 11 -8.40 -11.24 -4.90
C ALA A 11 -7.94 -10.36 -3.73
N ASN A 12 -6.64 -10.11 -3.68
CA ASN A 12 -6.03 -9.26 -2.68
C ASN A 12 -6.05 -7.83 -3.24
N PRO A 13 -6.61 -6.81 -2.55
CA PRO A 13 -6.67 -5.45 -3.07
C PRO A 13 -5.34 -4.68 -3.07
N GLY A 14 -4.22 -5.30 -2.64
CA GLY A 14 -2.88 -4.71 -2.73
C GLY A 14 -2.43 -4.12 -1.40
N SER A 15 -1.70 -3.00 -1.42
CA SER A 15 -1.40 -2.20 -0.23
C SER A 15 -2.67 -1.53 0.32
N CYS A 16 -3.60 -2.33 0.83
CA CYS A 16 -4.93 -1.93 1.32
C CYS A 16 -4.93 -0.99 2.53
N THR A 17 -3.77 -0.50 2.95
CA THR A 17 -3.71 0.45 4.06
C THR A 17 -4.11 1.82 3.60
N GLU A 18 -3.55 2.38 2.53
CA GLU A 18 -4.01 3.65 1.96
C GLU A 18 -5.30 3.45 1.15
N ILE A 19 -6.37 4.13 1.56
CA ILE A 19 -7.65 4.13 0.83
C ILE A 19 -7.69 5.30 -0.15
N CYS A 20 -7.42 6.51 0.34
CA CYS A 20 -7.30 7.69 -0.49
C CYS A 20 -6.45 8.75 0.21
N TRP A 21 -5.81 9.60 -0.58
CA TRP A 21 -4.97 10.67 -0.09
C TRP A 21 -5.15 11.94 -0.93
N ALA A 22 -4.94 13.08 -0.29
CA ALA A 22 -4.84 14.38 -0.91
C ALA A 22 -3.61 15.10 -0.38
N SER A 23 -2.77 15.58 -1.29
CA SER A 23 -1.53 16.26 -0.95
C SER A 23 -1.76 17.63 -0.32
N PRO A 24 -0.72 18.23 0.28
CA PRO A 24 -0.62 19.68 0.42
C PRO A 24 -0.65 20.36 -0.95
N THR A 25 -1.03 21.63 -1.00
CA THR A 25 -1.11 22.42 -2.25
C THR A 25 0.25 22.55 -2.95
N GLU A 26 1.34 22.51 -2.18
CA GLU A 26 2.70 22.82 -2.66
C GLU A 26 3.50 21.60 -3.16
N MET A 27 2.99 20.37 -3.04
CA MET A 27 3.77 19.16 -3.37
C MET A 27 3.74 18.77 -4.86
N GLY A 28 4.94 18.48 -5.39
CA GLY A 28 5.25 17.47 -6.42
C GLY A 28 4.71 17.64 -7.85
N PRO A 29 5.18 16.79 -8.79
CA PRO A 29 4.80 16.79 -10.21
C PRO A 29 3.50 16.00 -10.51
N HIS A 30 2.76 15.54 -9.50
CA HIS A 30 1.52 14.79 -9.70
C HIS A 30 0.43 15.65 -10.36
N PRO A 31 -0.53 15.05 -11.09
CA PRO A 31 -1.69 15.76 -11.61
C PRO A 31 -2.43 16.47 -10.49
N LYS A 32 -2.51 17.80 -10.56
CA LYS A 32 -3.15 18.64 -9.55
C LYS A 32 -4.61 18.86 -9.89
N GLY A 33 -5.48 18.76 -8.87
CA GLY A 33 -6.86 19.22 -8.96
C GLY A 33 -6.94 20.74 -9.07
N MET A 34 -8.17 21.27 -9.18
CA MET A 34 -8.41 22.72 -9.27
C MET A 34 -7.90 23.49 -8.04
N ASP A 35 -7.80 22.83 -6.89
CA ASP A 35 -7.28 23.35 -5.63
C ASP A 35 -5.75 23.24 -5.51
N GLY A 36 -5.04 22.80 -6.56
CA GLY A 36 -3.59 22.64 -6.57
C GLY A 36 -3.08 21.41 -5.82
N ARG A 37 -3.97 20.54 -5.32
CA ARG A 37 -3.61 19.32 -4.59
C ARG A 37 -3.63 18.11 -5.51
N ALA A 38 -2.61 17.26 -5.38
CA ALA A 38 -2.60 15.93 -5.96
C ALA A 38 -3.52 15.01 -5.17
N ARG A 39 -4.13 14.04 -5.84
CA ARG A 39 -5.02 13.05 -5.23
C ARG A 39 -4.60 11.66 -5.64
N THR A 40 -4.69 10.73 -4.71
CA THR A 40 -4.54 9.30 -4.98
C THR A 40 -5.69 8.54 -4.35
N SER A 41 -5.98 7.38 -4.92
CA SER A 41 -6.88 6.38 -4.35
C SER A 41 -6.24 5.00 -4.48
N ASN A 42 -6.22 4.24 -3.39
CA ASN A 42 -5.55 2.94 -3.30
C ASN A 42 -4.10 3.02 -3.81
N SER A 43 -3.35 4.05 -3.36
CA SER A 43 -1.96 4.32 -3.77
C SER A 43 -1.76 4.57 -5.27
N SER A 44 -2.81 4.92 -6.03
CA SER A 44 -2.74 5.27 -7.45
C SER A 44 -3.13 6.73 -7.70
N SER A 45 -2.28 7.45 -8.43
CA SER A 45 -2.49 8.83 -8.88
C SER A 45 -3.58 9.01 -9.94
N ARG A 46 -4.16 7.92 -10.44
CA ARG A 46 -5.34 8.00 -11.33
C ARG A 46 -6.60 8.46 -10.59
N ASP A 47 -6.60 8.40 -9.25
CA ASP A 47 -7.73 8.74 -8.35
C ASP A 47 -9.07 8.12 -8.78
N CYS A 48 -9.01 6.94 -9.41
CA CYS A 48 -10.16 6.16 -9.84
C CYS A 48 -10.32 4.91 -8.97
N TYR A 49 -11.52 4.32 -8.95
CA TYR A 49 -11.69 3.00 -8.34
C TYR A 49 -10.67 2.04 -8.99
N ASN A 50 -9.77 1.50 -8.19
CA ASN A 50 -8.88 0.45 -8.64
C ASN A 50 -9.75 -0.78 -8.87
N GLU A 51 -10.16 -1.00 -10.10
CA GLU A 51 -10.63 -2.32 -10.52
C GLU A 51 -9.44 -3.26 -10.35
N ILE A 52 -9.46 -4.07 -9.29
CA ILE A 52 -8.53 -5.18 -9.16
C ILE A 52 -8.67 -5.97 -10.45
N SER A 53 -7.58 -6.03 -11.21
CA SER A 53 -7.59 -6.73 -12.49
C SER A 53 -7.99 -8.19 -12.26
N ILE A 54 -8.70 -8.77 -13.24
CA ILE A 54 -9.24 -10.13 -13.13
C ILE A 54 -8.14 -11.16 -12.83
N ASP A 55 -6.90 -10.89 -13.23
CA ASP A 55 -5.73 -11.73 -12.98
C ASP A 55 -5.06 -11.49 -11.62
N GLY A 56 -5.60 -10.62 -10.76
CA GLY A 56 -5.09 -10.33 -9.41
C GLY A 56 -3.85 -9.44 -9.39
N PHE A 57 -3.53 -8.78 -10.51
CA PHE A 57 -2.41 -7.86 -10.62
C PHE A 57 -2.83 -6.44 -10.24
N ILE A 58 -1.94 -5.73 -9.55
CA ILE A 58 -2.23 -4.43 -8.96
C ILE A 58 -1.10 -3.48 -9.29
N GLU A 59 -1.46 -2.29 -9.76
CA GLU A 59 -0.57 -1.19 -10.06
C GLU A 59 -0.83 -0.04 -9.10
N GLU A 60 0.19 0.28 -8.30
CA GLU A 60 0.29 1.45 -7.42
C GLU A 60 1.38 2.37 -7.99
N ASP A 61 1.44 3.63 -7.53
CA ASP A 61 2.38 4.64 -8.04
C ASP A 61 3.85 4.21 -7.87
N PHE A 62 4.20 3.49 -6.81
CA PHE A 62 5.58 3.07 -6.52
C PHE A 62 5.72 1.56 -6.34
N ARG A 63 4.71 0.79 -6.74
CA ARG A 63 4.68 -0.66 -6.54
C ARG A 63 3.75 -1.33 -7.53
N ALA A 64 4.14 -2.48 -8.05
CA ALA A 64 3.30 -3.27 -8.94
C ALA A 64 3.54 -4.76 -8.72
N GLY A 65 2.51 -5.57 -8.78
CA GLY A 65 2.68 -7.00 -8.54
C GLY A 65 1.41 -7.81 -8.62
N GLY A 66 1.55 -9.12 -8.38
CA GLY A 66 0.47 -10.08 -8.48
C GLY A 66 0.95 -11.53 -8.57
N PRO A 67 0.04 -12.51 -8.62
CA PRO A 67 -1.42 -12.36 -8.52
C PRO A 67 -1.91 -12.15 -7.07
N CYS A 68 -1.01 -12.18 -6.08
CA CYS A 68 -1.34 -11.89 -4.69
C CYS A 68 -0.27 -10.97 -4.09
N LEU A 69 -0.53 -9.66 -4.12
CA LEU A 69 0.39 -8.66 -3.59
C LEU A 69 0.16 -8.45 -2.10
N CYS A 70 1.18 -8.70 -1.26
CA CYS A 70 1.05 -8.55 0.18
C CYS A 70 0.79 -7.08 0.57
N PRO A 71 -0.21 -6.77 1.43
CA PRO A 71 -0.43 -5.40 1.88
C PRO A 71 0.76 -4.82 2.65
N LEU A 72 0.99 -3.50 2.55
CA LEU A 72 1.96 -2.80 3.41
C LEU A 72 1.34 -2.50 4.78
N PRO A 73 2.15 -2.45 5.86
CA PRO A 73 3.58 -2.76 5.89
C PRO A 73 3.86 -4.27 5.81
N VAL A 74 4.78 -4.64 4.92
CA VAL A 74 5.19 -6.02 4.71
C VAL A 74 6.21 -6.43 5.77
N GLN A 75 6.08 -7.65 6.29
CA GLN A 75 7.12 -8.38 6.98
C GLN A 75 7.66 -9.47 6.05
N THR A 76 8.98 -9.65 6.08
CA THR A 76 9.68 -10.67 5.29
C THR A 76 10.29 -11.74 6.20
N PRO A 77 9.48 -12.63 6.80
CA PRO A 77 10.02 -13.71 7.61
C PRO A 77 11.00 -14.56 6.80
N ALA A 78 12.03 -15.04 7.47
CA ALA A 78 12.98 -15.95 6.85
C ALA A 78 12.24 -17.22 6.41
N LEU A 79 12.48 -17.65 5.16
CA LEU A 79 12.00 -18.94 4.67
C LEU A 79 12.60 -20.06 5.54
N PRO A 80 11.78 -20.91 6.17
CA PRO A 80 12.30 -22.06 6.91
C PRO A 80 13.11 -22.94 5.96
N LYS A 81 14.37 -23.24 6.31
CA LYS A 81 15.29 -24.01 5.44
C LYS A 81 14.75 -25.40 5.08
N ASP A 82 13.90 -25.96 5.93
CA ASP A 82 13.28 -27.26 5.74
C ASP A 82 11.96 -27.23 4.97
N ASP A 83 11.45 -26.03 4.65
CA ASP A 83 10.25 -25.89 3.83
C ASP A 83 10.49 -26.40 2.40
N TYR A 84 9.52 -27.16 1.89
CA TYR A 84 9.59 -27.75 0.56
C TYR A 84 9.60 -26.67 -0.54
N GLY A 85 8.83 -25.60 -0.36
CA GLY A 85 8.81 -24.44 -1.25
C GLY A 85 10.16 -23.73 -1.30
N TYR A 86 10.80 -23.56 -0.14
CA TYR A 86 12.16 -23.02 -0.05
C TYR A 86 13.17 -23.83 -0.86
N LYS A 87 13.25 -25.15 -0.63
CA LYS A 87 14.19 -26.03 -1.36
C LYS A 87 13.98 -25.96 -2.87
N ARG A 88 12.72 -26.05 -3.31
CA ARG A 88 12.36 -25.96 -4.74
C ARG A 88 12.80 -24.65 -5.39
N ILE A 89 12.61 -23.52 -4.70
CA ILE A 89 13.04 -22.20 -5.20
C ILE A 89 14.57 -22.10 -5.21
N MET A 90 15.22 -22.56 -4.14
CA MET A 90 16.68 -22.49 -4.00
C MET A 90 17.41 -23.37 -5.01
N ASP A 91 16.89 -24.55 -5.32
CA ASP A 91 17.45 -25.47 -6.32
C ASP A 91 17.44 -24.84 -7.73
N ALA A 92 16.42 -24.05 -8.04
CA ALA A 92 16.29 -23.33 -9.31
C ALA A 92 16.86 -21.90 -9.26
N TYR A 93 17.35 -21.43 -8.11
CA TYR A 93 17.56 -20.02 -7.83
C TYR A 93 18.45 -19.33 -8.85
N HIS A 94 19.60 -19.92 -9.18
CA HIS A 94 20.55 -19.29 -10.10
C HIS A 94 19.97 -19.13 -11.51
N LEU A 95 19.27 -20.16 -12.00
CA LEU A 95 18.66 -20.13 -13.33
C LEU A 95 17.47 -19.15 -13.37
N THR A 96 16.58 -19.23 -12.39
CA THR A 96 15.41 -18.34 -12.29
C THR A 96 15.85 -16.90 -12.12
N ARG A 97 16.82 -16.61 -11.24
CA ARG A 97 17.38 -15.27 -11.05
C ARG A 97 17.99 -14.73 -12.34
N PHE A 98 18.76 -15.55 -13.07
CA PHE A 98 19.37 -15.12 -14.33
C PHE A 98 18.31 -14.76 -15.37
N GLN A 99 17.28 -15.60 -15.54
CA GLN A 99 16.23 -15.37 -16.55
C GLN A 99 15.34 -14.18 -16.19
N VAL A 100 14.95 -14.04 -14.92
CA VAL A 100 14.26 -12.82 -14.45
C VAL A 100 15.12 -11.59 -14.71
N THR A 101 16.42 -11.64 -14.41
CA THR A 101 17.34 -10.52 -14.70
C THR A 101 17.34 -10.14 -16.18
N GLN A 102 17.28 -11.11 -17.11
CA GLN A 102 17.18 -10.81 -18.54
C GLN A 102 15.86 -10.10 -18.86
N ILE A 103 14.72 -10.62 -18.38
CA ILE A 103 13.40 -9.99 -18.57
C ILE A 103 13.44 -8.52 -18.10
N LEU A 104 13.95 -8.26 -16.90
CA LEU A 104 14.02 -6.89 -16.36
C LEU A 104 14.91 -5.97 -17.20
N ARG A 105 16.05 -6.47 -17.69
CA ARG A 105 16.98 -5.69 -18.54
C ARG A 105 16.42 -5.42 -19.92
N ASP A 106 15.80 -6.43 -20.55
CA ASP A 106 15.20 -6.31 -21.87
C ASP A 106 14.03 -5.30 -21.87
N ARG A 107 13.37 -5.16 -20.72
CA ARG A 107 12.32 -4.17 -20.46
C ARG A 107 12.84 -2.80 -20.00
N GLY A 108 14.16 -2.67 -19.83
CA GLY A 108 14.78 -1.41 -19.40
C GLY A 108 14.47 -1.02 -17.94
N LEU A 109 14.08 -1.97 -17.08
CA LEU A 109 13.79 -1.68 -15.68
C LEU A 109 15.08 -1.39 -14.91
N ASP A 110 15.13 -0.25 -14.22
CA ASP A 110 16.23 0.11 -13.31
C ASP A 110 16.11 -0.62 -11.96
N PHE A 111 16.41 -1.92 -11.95
CA PHE A 111 16.36 -2.74 -10.73
C PHE A 111 17.70 -2.79 -10.01
N ARG A 112 17.67 -2.72 -8.68
CA ARG A 112 18.84 -2.78 -7.79
C ARG A 112 19.03 -4.15 -7.16
N ARG A 113 17.92 -4.82 -6.82
CA ARG A 113 17.96 -6.10 -6.09
C ARG A 113 16.78 -6.97 -6.48
N ILE A 114 17.06 -8.25 -6.69
CA ILE A 114 16.06 -9.32 -6.76
C ILE A 114 16.26 -10.20 -5.53
N SER A 115 15.19 -10.48 -4.80
CA SER A 115 15.19 -11.35 -3.62
C SER A 115 13.98 -12.27 -3.61
N TYR A 116 14.09 -13.39 -2.91
CA TYR A 116 13.00 -14.34 -2.73
C TYR A 116 12.72 -14.46 -1.23
N TYR A 117 11.50 -14.11 -0.83
CA TYR A 117 11.07 -14.11 0.56
C TYR A 117 9.66 -14.69 0.68
N LEU A 118 9.27 -14.96 1.91
CA LEU A 118 7.85 -14.99 2.25
C LEU A 118 7.46 -13.55 2.60
N ASN A 119 6.38 -13.05 2.03
CA ASN A 119 5.80 -11.76 2.39
C ASN A 119 4.50 -12.02 3.18
N CYS A 120 4.37 -11.45 4.36
CA CYS A 120 3.11 -11.39 5.09
C CYS A 120 2.87 -9.96 5.59
N HIS A 121 1.60 -9.59 5.76
CA HIS A 121 1.28 -8.33 6.38
C HIS A 121 1.74 -8.35 7.84
N ARG A 122 2.19 -7.20 8.37
CA ARG A 122 2.76 -7.10 9.73
C ARG A 122 1.88 -7.65 10.86
N SER A 123 0.55 -7.60 10.70
CA SER A 123 -0.40 -8.12 11.69
C SER A 123 -0.86 -9.56 11.45
N SER A 124 -0.41 -10.19 10.36
CA SER A 124 -0.83 -11.54 9.99
C SER A 124 0.10 -12.61 10.56
N ASP A 125 -0.44 -13.81 10.81
CA ASP A 125 0.36 -14.99 11.13
C ASP A 125 1.28 -15.34 9.95
N ALA A 126 2.54 -15.70 10.24
CA ALA A 126 3.51 -16.18 9.26
C ALA A 126 3.01 -17.43 8.49
N ALA A 127 2.04 -18.16 9.04
CA ALA A 127 1.36 -19.25 8.34
C ALA A 127 0.66 -18.81 7.03
N TYR A 128 0.30 -17.54 6.91
CA TYR A 128 -0.33 -16.95 5.71
C TYR A 128 0.67 -16.24 4.78
N ALA A 129 1.97 -16.39 5.03
CA ALA A 129 2.97 -15.70 4.24
C ALA A 129 3.05 -16.27 2.81
N ILE A 130 3.15 -15.36 1.84
CA ILE A 130 3.09 -15.67 0.41
C ILE A 130 4.54 -15.73 -0.13
N PRO A 131 4.96 -16.84 -0.74
CA PRO A 131 6.20 -16.89 -1.49
C PRO A 131 6.22 -15.80 -2.56
N THR A 132 7.20 -14.90 -2.52
CA THR A 132 7.23 -13.71 -3.35
C THR A 132 8.64 -13.44 -3.87
N ILE A 133 8.76 -13.19 -5.18
CA ILE A 133 9.94 -12.55 -5.75
C ILE A 133 9.80 -11.03 -5.58
N ASN A 134 10.69 -10.45 -4.81
CA ASN A 134 10.75 -9.03 -4.51
C ASN A 134 11.81 -8.40 -5.41
N ILE A 135 11.42 -7.39 -6.19
CA ILE A 135 12.26 -6.67 -7.14
C ILE A 135 12.30 -5.21 -6.70
N LEU A 136 13.39 -4.81 -6.04
CA LEU A 136 13.63 -3.42 -5.68
C LEU A 136 14.12 -2.68 -6.92
N ALA A 137 13.37 -1.69 -7.38
CA ALA A 137 13.68 -0.86 -8.55
C ALA A 137 13.55 0.64 -8.23
N THR A 138 14.02 1.49 -9.14
CA THR A 138 13.75 2.94 -9.11
C THR A 138 12.70 3.24 -10.18
N ARG A 139 11.56 3.85 -9.81
CA ARG A 139 10.57 4.34 -10.78
C ARG A 139 10.90 5.78 -11.16
N HIS A 140 11.24 6.02 -12.43
CA HIS A 140 11.57 7.35 -12.93
C HIS A 140 10.34 8.07 -13.49
N SER A 141 9.33 7.32 -13.95
CA SER A 141 8.04 7.84 -14.42
C SER A 141 6.86 6.94 -14.05
N MET A 142 5.68 7.55 -13.84
CA MET A 142 4.43 6.83 -13.61
C MET A 142 3.95 6.05 -14.85
N ASP A 143 4.44 6.41 -16.04
CA ASP A 143 4.12 5.70 -17.29
C ASP A 143 4.98 4.44 -17.51
N GLU A 144 5.91 4.12 -16.61
CA GLU A 144 6.70 2.90 -16.71
C GLU A 144 5.80 1.65 -16.57
N PRO A 145 6.01 0.62 -17.42
CA PRO A 145 5.12 -0.54 -17.53
C PRO A 145 5.40 -1.60 -16.45
N TRP A 146 5.47 -1.18 -15.19
CA TRP A 146 5.84 -2.07 -14.07
C TRP A 146 4.87 -3.25 -13.95
N ILE A 147 3.58 -3.02 -14.20
CA ILE A 147 2.58 -4.07 -14.09
C ILE A 147 2.69 -5.11 -15.21
N GLU A 148 3.01 -4.71 -16.43
CA GLU A 148 3.28 -5.62 -17.55
C GLU A 148 4.55 -6.44 -17.30
N ILE A 149 5.59 -5.79 -16.77
CA ILE A 149 6.84 -6.47 -16.39
C ILE A 149 6.55 -7.51 -15.30
N ALA A 150 5.76 -7.16 -14.28
CA ALA A 150 5.38 -8.08 -13.22
C ALA A 150 4.63 -9.31 -13.77
N ARG A 151 3.68 -9.10 -14.70
CA ARG A 151 2.96 -10.18 -15.39
C ARG A 151 3.89 -11.08 -16.20
N GLU A 152 4.87 -10.51 -16.90
CA GLU A 152 5.83 -11.30 -17.69
C GLU A 152 6.73 -12.15 -16.79
N VAL A 153 7.24 -11.57 -15.70
CA VAL A 153 8.01 -12.31 -14.69
C VAL A 153 7.17 -13.44 -14.10
N TYR A 154 5.91 -13.18 -13.76
CA TYR A 154 5.02 -14.21 -13.23
C TYR A 154 4.74 -15.32 -14.24
N ALA A 155 4.45 -14.97 -15.50
CA ALA A 155 4.23 -15.94 -16.57
C ALA A 155 5.46 -16.85 -16.76
N PHE A 156 6.66 -16.27 -16.69
CA PHE A 156 7.91 -17.02 -16.68
C PHE A 156 8.00 -17.98 -15.48
N LEU A 157 7.75 -17.51 -14.25
CA LEU A 157 7.76 -18.35 -13.04
C LEU A 157 6.74 -19.50 -13.13
N ALA A 158 5.52 -19.21 -13.58
CA ALA A 158 4.48 -20.21 -13.79
C ALA A 158 4.92 -21.28 -14.81
N SER A 159 5.53 -20.88 -15.92
CA SER A 159 6.08 -21.81 -16.93
C SER A 159 7.18 -22.73 -16.38
N ARG A 160 7.85 -22.29 -15.30
CA ARG A 160 8.90 -23.04 -14.58
C ARG A 160 8.37 -23.84 -13.39
N ARG A 161 7.04 -24.02 -13.28
CA ARG A 161 6.36 -24.73 -12.19
C ARG A 161 6.44 -24.03 -10.82
N PHE A 162 6.45 -22.69 -10.83
CA PHE A 162 6.30 -21.83 -9.66
C PHE A 162 5.04 -20.94 -9.73
N PRO A 163 3.84 -21.48 -9.99
CA PRO A 163 2.62 -20.67 -10.12
C PRO A 163 2.16 -20.04 -8.79
N ASP A 164 2.69 -20.54 -7.67
CA ASP A 164 2.42 -20.11 -6.30
C ASP A 164 3.35 -19.00 -5.80
N VAL A 165 4.28 -18.53 -6.63
CA VAL A 165 5.19 -17.42 -6.30
C VAL A 165 4.64 -16.12 -6.87
N ALA A 166 4.28 -15.18 -6.00
CA ALA A 166 3.88 -13.82 -6.40
C ALA A 166 5.08 -12.98 -6.84
N VAL A 167 4.82 -11.92 -7.60
CA VAL A 167 5.80 -10.92 -8.02
C VAL A 167 5.47 -9.60 -7.34
N ASP A 168 6.48 -8.93 -6.80
CA ASP A 168 6.39 -7.63 -6.14
C ASP A 168 7.54 -6.74 -6.61
N ILE A 169 7.25 -5.83 -7.55
CA ILE A 169 8.17 -4.78 -8.00
C ILE A 169 7.85 -3.54 -7.19
N TYR A 170 8.85 -2.98 -6.51
CA TYR A 170 8.63 -1.84 -5.62
C TYR A 170 9.80 -0.86 -5.64
N ASP A 171 9.46 0.42 -5.51
CA ASP A 171 10.40 1.48 -5.19
C ASP A 171 10.50 1.64 -3.66
N ALA A 172 11.65 2.04 -3.14
CA ALA A 172 11.79 2.39 -1.73
C ALA A 172 10.83 3.53 -1.31
N ALA A 173 10.40 4.36 -2.26
CA ALA A 173 9.39 5.40 -2.05
C ALA A 173 7.99 4.85 -1.72
N CYS A 174 7.70 3.55 -1.93
CA CYS A 174 6.41 2.98 -1.52
C CYS A 174 6.29 2.80 0.01
N GLU A 175 7.41 2.84 0.74
CA GLU A 175 7.41 2.74 2.20
C GLU A 175 7.15 4.11 2.82
N ASN A 176 5.88 4.48 2.95
CA ASN A 176 5.50 5.69 3.67
C ASN A 176 5.90 5.59 5.15
N ARG A 177 6.50 6.67 5.65
CA ARG A 177 6.92 6.80 7.05
C ARG A 177 5.99 7.74 7.78
N ARG A 178 5.81 7.45 9.06
CA ARG A 178 5.06 8.25 10.00
C ARG A 178 6.02 8.85 11.01
N PHE A 179 6.04 10.17 11.12
CA PHE A 179 6.80 10.89 12.14
C PHE A 179 5.84 11.62 13.08
N PRO A 180 6.23 11.86 14.35
CA PRO A 180 5.50 12.76 15.22
C PRO A 180 5.28 14.11 14.54
N LEU A 181 4.24 14.82 14.97
CA LEU A 181 4.01 16.19 14.57
C LEU A 181 4.08 17.06 15.82
N HIS A 182 4.94 18.07 15.78
CA HIS A 182 5.10 19.00 16.88
C HIS A 182 4.06 20.11 16.76
N LEU A 183 3.31 20.38 17.83
CA LEU A 183 2.30 21.46 17.83
C LEU A 183 2.91 22.84 17.51
N GLU A 184 4.21 22.99 17.75
CA GLU A 184 4.98 24.19 17.40
C GLU A 184 4.99 24.47 15.89
N ASP A 185 4.77 23.44 15.05
CA ASP A 185 4.64 23.57 13.60
C ASP A 185 3.40 24.41 13.19
N PHE A 186 2.50 24.68 14.14
CA PHE A 186 1.21 25.33 13.91
C PHE A 186 0.97 26.56 14.77
N ASN A 187 2.01 27.11 15.41
CA ASN A 187 1.92 28.16 16.43
C ASN A 187 1.05 29.37 16.07
N ASP A 188 0.86 29.68 14.79
CA ASP A 188 0.06 30.82 14.32
C ASP A 188 -1.38 30.48 13.91
N THR A 189 -1.81 29.20 14.00
CA THR A 189 -3.16 28.79 13.57
C THR A 189 -3.97 28.14 14.70
N PRO A 190 -5.17 28.67 15.03
CA PRO A 190 -6.03 28.04 16.03
C PRO A 190 -6.55 26.69 15.53
N TRP A 191 -6.07 25.59 16.11
CA TRP A 191 -6.35 24.22 15.66
C TRP A 191 -7.66 23.63 16.18
N GLU A 192 -8.19 24.17 17.27
CA GLU A 192 -9.38 23.64 17.95
C GLU A 192 -10.61 23.65 17.03
N ALA A 193 -10.88 24.78 16.38
CA ALA A 193 -12.04 24.92 15.49
C ALA A 193 -11.98 24.00 14.25
N PRO A 194 -10.86 23.88 13.50
CA PRO A 194 -10.73 22.88 12.45
C PRO A 194 -10.94 21.45 12.96
N VAL A 195 -10.39 21.09 14.12
CA VAL A 195 -10.49 19.75 14.71
C VAL A 195 -11.94 19.38 15.03
N ASP A 196 -12.67 20.29 15.69
CA ASP A 196 -14.08 20.08 16.01
C ASP A 196 -14.93 19.94 14.74
N ALA A 197 -14.70 20.81 13.75
CA ALA A 197 -15.42 20.75 12.48
C ALA A 197 -15.13 19.46 11.69
N ILE A 198 -13.89 18.97 11.74
CA ILE A 198 -13.50 17.67 11.15
C ILE A 198 -14.17 16.52 11.91
N ALA A 199 -14.18 16.56 13.24
CA ALA A 199 -14.82 15.55 14.06
C ALA A 199 -16.33 15.46 13.77
N ASP A 200 -17.02 16.60 13.71
CA ASP A 200 -18.45 16.67 13.36
C ASP A 200 -18.72 16.16 11.94
N LEU A 201 -17.82 16.43 11.00
CA LEU A 201 -17.93 15.97 9.61
C LEU A 201 -17.79 14.44 9.49
N ILE A 202 -16.91 13.81 10.28
CA ILE A 202 -16.61 12.38 10.18
C ILE A 202 -17.48 11.55 11.14
N ALA A 203 -18.00 12.13 12.23
CA ALA A 203 -18.82 11.43 13.23
C ALA A 203 -20.00 10.59 12.68
N PRO A 204 -20.66 10.96 11.56
CA PRO A 204 -21.73 10.14 10.98
C PRO A 204 -21.25 8.83 10.32
N GLU A 205 -19.94 8.66 10.09
CA GLU A 205 -19.40 7.50 9.37
C GLU A 205 -19.21 6.31 10.32
N GLU A 206 -19.99 5.25 10.14
CA GLU A 206 -19.99 4.08 11.04
C GLU A 206 -18.63 3.35 11.11
N GLU A 207 -17.85 3.40 10.03
CA GLU A 207 -16.55 2.76 9.97
C GLU A 207 -15.42 3.65 10.49
N PHE A 208 -15.70 4.88 10.93
CA PHE A 208 -14.70 5.74 11.54
C PHE A 208 -14.20 5.17 12.87
N VAL A 209 -12.89 5.18 13.07
CA VAL A 209 -12.25 4.72 14.31
C VAL A 209 -11.73 5.92 15.09
N ASP A 210 -10.80 6.66 14.49
CA ASP A 210 -10.21 7.87 15.05
C ASP A 210 -9.55 8.70 13.93
N PHE A 211 -9.08 9.91 14.26
CA PHE A 211 -8.12 10.61 13.42
C PHE A 211 -6.96 11.13 14.27
N GLU A 212 -5.83 11.31 13.63
CA GLU A 212 -4.61 11.81 14.25
C GLU A 212 -3.83 12.68 13.28
N PHE A 213 -3.15 13.70 13.80
CA PHE A 213 -2.23 14.50 13.01
C PHE A 213 -0.80 13.95 13.18
N CYS A 214 -0.11 13.78 12.06
CA CYS A 214 1.29 13.37 12.04
C CYS A 214 1.99 13.93 10.80
N ARG A 215 3.29 13.71 10.67
CA ARG A 215 3.97 13.87 9.39
C ARG A 215 3.98 12.53 8.66
N PHE A 216 3.49 12.51 7.41
CA PHE A 216 3.33 11.29 6.63
C PHE A 216 3.77 11.48 5.19
N GLY A 217 4.62 10.59 4.70
CA GLY A 217 5.04 10.57 3.31
C GLY A 217 6.25 9.67 3.06
N PRO A 218 6.80 9.70 1.83
CA PRO A 218 7.98 8.91 1.46
C PRO A 218 9.29 9.50 2.00
N GLY A 219 9.23 10.65 2.67
CA GLY A 219 10.38 11.36 3.22
C GLY A 219 11.21 10.50 4.16
N LEU A 220 12.55 10.58 4.04
CA LEU A 220 13.44 9.85 4.94
C LEU A 220 13.52 10.51 6.31
N THR A 221 13.26 11.82 6.36
CA THR A 221 13.27 12.65 7.56
C THR A 221 11.89 13.23 7.83
N GLU A 222 11.74 13.79 9.03
CA GLU A 222 10.55 14.49 9.47
C GLU A 222 10.24 15.71 8.59
N ASP A 223 11.27 16.49 8.24
CA ASP A 223 11.14 17.70 7.43
C ASP A 223 10.69 17.41 5.99
N ASP A 224 11.02 16.21 5.48
CA ASP A 224 10.63 15.76 4.14
C ASP A 224 9.17 15.27 4.07
N SER A 225 8.51 15.13 5.22
CA SER A 225 7.15 14.57 5.31
C SER A 225 6.16 15.67 5.71
N PRO A 226 5.12 15.93 4.90
CA PRO A 226 4.19 17.00 5.19
C PRO A 226 3.33 16.67 6.41
N PRO A 227 2.89 17.70 7.16
CA PRO A 227 1.80 17.55 8.11
C PRO A 227 0.58 16.93 7.42
N THR A 228 0.01 15.91 8.05
CA THR A 228 -1.02 15.05 7.48
C THR A 228 -2.05 14.74 8.55
N LEU A 229 -3.32 15.00 8.23
CA LEU A 229 -4.47 14.45 8.94
C LEU A 229 -4.70 13.03 8.47
N VAL A 230 -4.47 12.06 9.35
CA VAL A 230 -4.71 10.65 9.09
C VAL A 230 -6.03 10.25 9.73
N VAL A 231 -7.01 9.92 8.88
CA VAL A 231 -8.31 9.37 9.27
C VAL A 231 -8.21 7.85 9.24
N ASN A 232 -8.37 7.22 10.40
CA ASN A 232 -8.35 5.77 10.52
C ASN A 232 -9.78 5.24 10.46
N VAL A 233 -10.01 4.29 9.57
CA VAL A 233 -11.29 3.60 9.41
C VAL A 233 -11.11 2.11 9.70
N CYS A 234 -12.20 1.45 10.07
CA CYS A 234 -12.19 0.02 10.38
C CYS A 234 -11.77 -0.77 9.14
N GLU A 235 -10.89 -1.75 9.32
CA GLU A 235 -10.52 -2.68 8.25
C GLU A 235 -11.65 -3.70 7.99
N SER A 236 -12.69 -3.26 7.28
CA SER A 236 -13.84 -4.07 6.88
C SER A 236 -14.00 -4.11 5.36
N GLU A 237 -14.76 -5.09 4.87
CA GLU A 237 -15.16 -5.14 3.45
C GLU A 237 -15.99 -3.92 3.05
N GLU A 238 -16.76 -3.37 3.98
CA GLU A 238 -17.58 -2.18 3.75
C GLU A 238 -16.71 -0.93 3.57
N SER A 239 -15.76 -0.69 4.49
CA SER A 239 -14.77 0.38 4.35
C SER A 239 -14.00 0.30 3.04
N ARG A 240 -13.62 -0.91 2.60
CA ARG A 240 -12.90 -1.10 1.33
C ARG A 240 -13.75 -0.81 0.10
N ARG A 241 -15.07 -0.98 0.19
CA ARG A 241 -16.01 -0.74 -0.91
C ARG A 241 -16.58 0.67 -0.91
N LYS A 242 -16.46 1.39 0.19
CA LYS A 242 -16.94 2.75 0.34
C LYS A 242 -16.04 3.74 -0.39
N ASP A 243 -16.66 4.72 -1.03
CA ASP A 243 -15.94 5.79 -1.71
C ASP A 243 -15.60 6.92 -0.74
N TRP A 244 -14.40 6.85 -0.17
CA TRP A 244 -13.91 7.84 0.80
C TRP A 244 -13.46 9.16 0.16
N ARG A 245 -13.36 9.23 -1.18
CA ARG A 245 -12.87 10.42 -1.89
C ARG A 245 -13.74 11.65 -1.63
N PHE A 246 -15.05 11.45 -1.55
CA PHE A 246 -15.99 12.53 -1.25
C PHE A 246 -15.77 13.13 0.13
N LEU A 247 -15.55 12.29 1.14
CA LEU A 247 -15.27 12.76 2.50
C LEU A 247 -13.88 13.40 2.59
N ARG A 248 -12.86 12.80 1.95
CA ARG A 248 -11.53 13.39 1.77
C ARG A 248 -11.62 14.80 1.20
N ASP A 249 -12.38 14.99 0.11
CA ASP A 249 -12.46 16.28 -0.56
C ASP A 249 -13.22 17.34 0.28
N LYS A 250 -14.21 16.93 1.08
CA LYS A 250 -14.84 17.82 2.08
C LYS A 250 -13.87 18.26 3.17
N ILE A 251 -13.08 17.32 3.70
CA ILE A 251 -12.05 17.62 4.70
C ILE A 251 -11.00 18.58 4.10
N VAL A 252 -10.56 18.33 2.86
CA VAL A 252 -9.63 19.22 2.14
C VAL A 252 -10.21 20.62 2.01
N HIS A 253 -11.48 20.74 1.63
CA HIS A 253 -12.16 22.04 1.51
C HIS A 253 -12.17 22.77 2.85
N LEU A 254 -12.58 22.08 3.92
CA LEU A 254 -12.60 22.60 5.28
C LEU A 254 -11.21 23.08 5.72
N LEU A 255 -10.16 22.26 5.53
CA LEU A 255 -8.78 22.66 5.83
C LEU A 255 -8.37 23.92 5.07
N ASN A 256 -8.75 24.06 3.80
CA ASN A 256 -8.46 25.25 3.02
C ASN A 256 -9.18 26.50 3.57
N GLU A 257 -10.43 26.38 4.04
CA GLU A 257 -11.18 27.49 4.66
C GLU A 257 -10.51 28.01 5.93
N TYR A 258 -9.86 27.13 6.69
CA TYR A 258 -9.08 27.48 7.89
C TYR A 258 -7.62 27.87 7.58
N GLY A 259 -7.22 28.00 6.31
CA GLY A 259 -5.84 28.35 5.94
C GLY A 259 -4.82 27.21 6.06
N LEU A 260 -5.29 25.97 6.23
CA LEU A 260 -4.49 24.75 6.40
C LEU A 260 -4.22 24.03 5.08
N SER A 261 -3.96 24.81 4.03
CA SER A 261 -3.71 24.30 2.67
C SER A 261 -2.44 23.45 2.53
N HIS A 262 -1.57 23.52 3.55
CA HIS A 262 -0.32 22.77 3.69
C HIS A 262 -0.49 21.40 4.39
N VAL A 263 -1.67 21.12 4.96
CA VAL A 263 -1.96 19.84 5.63
C VAL A 263 -2.53 18.85 4.61
N ALA A 264 -1.89 17.68 4.47
CA ALA A 264 -2.39 16.57 3.66
C ALA A 264 -3.53 15.82 4.37
N VAL A 265 -4.32 15.06 3.61
CA VAL A 265 -5.40 14.21 4.16
C VAL A 265 -5.17 12.79 3.70
N LEU A 266 -5.24 11.82 4.61
CA LEU A 266 -5.01 10.41 4.33
C LEU A 266 -6.07 9.55 5.03
N PHE A 267 -6.73 8.68 4.28
CA PHE A 267 -7.59 7.64 4.83
C PHE A 267 -6.84 6.32 4.88
N ILE A 268 -6.80 5.69 6.07
CA ILE A 268 -6.15 4.39 6.26
C ILE A 268 -7.12 3.37 6.87
N ALA A 269 -7.17 2.16 6.32
CA ALA A 269 -7.82 1.03 6.97
C ALA A 269 -6.96 0.45 8.09
N ARG A 270 -7.51 0.28 9.30
CA ARG A 270 -6.84 -0.34 10.46
C ARG A 270 -7.75 -1.37 11.14
N CYS A 271 -7.20 -2.54 11.52
CA CYS A 271 -7.86 -3.42 12.49
C CYS A 271 -7.84 -2.70 13.86
N PRO A 272 -8.99 -2.56 14.56
CA PRO A 272 -9.06 -1.90 15.87
C PRO A 272 -8.09 -2.55 16.87
N ARG A 273 -7.36 -1.75 17.65
CA ARG A 273 -6.35 -2.25 18.61
C ARG A 273 -6.98 -2.97 19.82
N ASP A 274 -8.24 -2.67 20.13
CA ASP A 274 -8.88 -3.06 21.38
C ASP A 274 -9.93 -4.16 21.18
N GLY A 275 -9.50 -5.36 20.80
CA GLY A 275 -10.25 -6.61 21.03
C GLY A 275 -11.67 -6.73 20.44
N GLY A 276 -12.18 -5.72 19.74
CA GLY A 276 -13.40 -5.80 18.96
C GLY A 276 -13.18 -6.78 17.83
N GLU A 277 -14.11 -7.73 17.69
CA GLU A 277 -14.11 -8.78 16.68
C GLU A 277 -14.11 -8.16 15.27
N CYS A 278 -12.95 -7.78 14.76
CA CYS A 278 -12.79 -7.51 13.35
C CYS A 278 -12.88 -8.87 12.64
N GLU A 279 -13.89 -9.06 11.79
CA GLU A 279 -14.11 -10.31 11.04
C GLU A 279 -12.87 -10.78 10.28
N LEU A 280 -12.00 -9.86 9.84
CA LEU A 280 -10.70 -10.19 9.22
C LEU A 280 -9.72 -10.77 10.25
N CYS A 281 -9.62 -10.14 11.42
CA CYS A 281 -8.83 -10.63 12.55
C CYS A 281 -9.39 -11.98 13.09
N GLU A 282 -10.69 -12.27 12.96
CA GLU A 282 -11.28 -13.60 13.25
C GLU A 282 -11.05 -14.64 12.14
N ARG A 283 -11.16 -14.26 10.87
CA ARG A 283 -10.94 -15.15 9.72
C ARG A 283 -9.49 -15.61 9.60
N VAL A 284 -8.54 -14.82 10.08
CA VAL A 284 -7.12 -15.21 10.19
C VAL A 284 -6.89 -16.18 11.36
N ARG A 285 -7.76 -16.17 12.39
CA ARG A 285 -7.67 -17.06 13.56
C ARG A 285 -8.32 -18.45 13.35
N ARG A 286 -9.13 -18.65 12.31
CA ARG A 286 -9.81 -19.92 11.99
C ARG A 286 -9.15 -20.62 10.82
#